data_AF-A0A139N658-F1
#
_entry.id   AF-A0A139N658-F1
#
_cell.length_a   1.000
_cell.length_b   1.000
_cell.length_c   1.000
_cell.angle_alpha   90.00
_cell.angle_beta   90.00
_cell.angle_gamma   90.00
#
_symmetry.space_group_name_H-M   'P 1'
#
loop_
_entity.id
_entity.type
_entity.pdbx_description
1 polymer ?
#
loop_
_entity_poly.entity_id
_entity_poly.type
_entity_poly.pdbx_seq_one_letter_code
_entity_poly.pdbx_strand_id
1 'polypeptide(L)' 'MSDLSDAILNQAVLDLQEHLDGLAKEHFIKLPPSHQREWARYISEVKKDETKLRRIEKMKADLLKL' A
#
# COMPACT_ATOMS: atom_id res chain seq x y z
N MET A 1 20.11 -3.41 12.41
CA MET A 1 19.15 -4.38 11.85
C MET A 1 17.91 -3.60 11.41
N SER A 2 17.89 -3.14 10.16
CA SER A 2 16.78 -2.38 9.55
C SER A 2 16.50 -2.87 8.13
N ASP A 3 17.55 -3.28 7.42
CA ASP A 3 17.51 -3.62 5.99
C ASP A 3 16.47 -4.68 5.62
N LEU A 4 16.27 -5.70 6.46
CA LEU A 4 15.26 -6.73 6.20
C LEU A 4 13.83 -6.18 6.29
N SER A 5 13.58 -5.28 7.25
CA SER A 5 12.26 -4.64 7.42
C SER A 5 11.96 -3.67 6.28
N ASP A 6 12.97 -2.92 5.84
CA ASP A 6 12.83 -1.99 4.72
C ASP A 6 12.66 -2.72 3.39
N ALA A 7 13.35 -3.84 3.18
CA ALA A 7 13.17 -4.69 2.02
C ALA A 7 11.75 -5.27 1.95
N ILE A 8 11.23 -5.81 3.07
CA ILE A 8 9.85 -6.31 3.16
C ILE A 8 8.85 -5.19 2.86
N LEU A 9 9.08 -4.00 3.41
CA LEU A 9 8.18 -2.87 3.22
C LEU A 9 8.20 -2.35 1.78
N ASN A 10 9.38 -2.29 1.16
CA ASN A 10 9.51 -1.93 -0.25
C ASN A 10 8.85 -2.97 -1.16
N GLN A 11 8.96 -4.27 -0.85
CA GLN A 11 8.23 -5.31 -1.57
C GLN A 11 6.72 -5.14 -1.44
N ALA A 12 6.23 -4.87 -0.24
CA ALA A 12 4.81 -4.61 -0.02
C ALA A 12 4.31 -3.37 -0.79
N VAL A 13 5.14 -2.34 -1.00
CA VAL A 13 4.81 -1.21 -1.88
C VAL A 13 4.65 -1.67 -3.33
N LEU A 14 5.54 -2.53 -3.84
CA LEU A 14 5.45 -3.08 -5.20
C LEU A 14 4.18 -3.93 -5.37
N ASP A 15 3.89 -4.81 -4.41
CA ASP A 15 2.70 -5.66 -4.43
C ASP A 15 1.40 -4.82 -4.48
N LEU A 16 1.37 -3.68 -3.77
CA LEU A 16 0.26 -2.73 -3.83
C LEU A 16 0.17 -2.02 -5.18
N GLN A 17 1.29 -1.60 -5.77
CA GLN A 17 1.30 -1.00 -7.11
C GLN A 17 0.78 -1.98 -8.18
N GLU A 18 1.03 -3.27 -8.03
CA GLU A 18 0.53 -4.31 -8.92
C GLU A 18 -0.96 -4.60 -8.71
N HIS A 19 -1.45 -4.56 -7.47
CA HIS A 19 -2.87 -4.77 -7.14
C HIS A 19 -3.78 -3.59 -7.47
N LEU A 20 -3.21 -2.40 -7.62
CA LEU A 20 -3.95 -1.19 -8.00
C LEU A 20 -4.04 -1.04 -9.51
N ASP A 21 -5.15 -0.48 -9.96
CA ASP A 21 -5.44 -0.15 -11.35
C ASP A 21 -5.99 1.28 -11.50
N GLY A 22 -6.04 1.74 -12.76
CA GLY A 22 -6.61 3.03 -13.14
C GLY A 22 -6.08 4.22 -12.32
N LEU A 23 -6.98 5.14 -12.00
CA LEU A 23 -6.66 6.36 -11.26
C LEU A 23 -6.10 6.09 -9.87
N ALA A 24 -6.53 5.01 -9.20
CA ALA A 24 -6.01 4.67 -7.88
C ALA A 24 -4.51 4.32 -7.96
N LYS A 25 -4.08 3.57 -8.98
CA LYS A 25 -2.66 3.29 -9.24
C LYS A 25 -1.89 4.57 -9.55
N GLU A 26 -2.45 5.45 -10.39
CA GLU A 26 -1.80 6.72 -10.74
C GLU A 26 -1.59 7.63 -9.52
N HIS A 27 -2.62 7.78 -8.67
CA HIS A 27 -2.53 8.56 -7.44
C HIS A 27 -1.52 7.94 -6.47
N PHE A 28 -1.53 6.61 -6.32
CA PHE A 28 -0.59 5.91 -5.45
C PHE A 28 0.87 6.11 -5.87
N ILE A 29 1.18 5.98 -7.17
CA ILE A 29 2.55 6.17 -7.69
C ILE A 29 3.04 7.61 -7.47
N LYS A 30 2.13 8.59 -7.53
CA LYS A 30 2.44 10.02 -7.30
C LYS A 30 2.61 10.38 -5.82
N LEU A 31 2.22 9.52 -4.89
CA LEU A 31 2.42 9.78 -3.46
C LEU A 31 3.92 9.86 -3.12
N PRO A 32 4.29 10.69 -2.13
CA PRO A 32 5.64 10.63 -1.57
C PRO A 32 5.98 9.21 -1.10
N PRO A 33 7.24 8.74 -1.24
CA PRO A 33 7.64 7.39 -0.83
C PRO A 33 7.29 7.05 0.62
N SER A 34 7.31 8.04 1.53
CA SER A 34 6.87 7.86 2.92
C SER A 34 5.40 7.44 3.03
N HIS A 35 4.52 8.06 2.24
CA HIS A 35 3.09 7.78 2.26
C HIS A 35 2.77 6.43 1.61
N GLN A 36 3.50 6.06 0.55
CA GLN A 36 3.40 4.71 -0.03
C GLN A 36 3.76 3.64 1.01
N ARG A 37 4.85 3.86 1.76
CA ARG A 37 5.29 2.97 2.84
C ARG A 37 4.32 2.93 4.02
N GLU A 38 3.66 4.03 4.35
CA GLU A 38 2.62 4.05 5.39
C GLU A 38 1.45 3.14 5.01
N TRP A 39 0.98 3.20 3.76
CA TRP A 39 -0.04 2.27 3.27
C TRP A 39 0.43 0.82 3.27
N ALA A 40 1.65 0.55 2.79
CA ALA A 40 2.24 -0.78 2.79
C ALA A 40 2.36 -1.34 4.22
N ARG A 41 2.76 -0.52 5.20
CA ARG A 41 2.83 -0.91 6.62
C ARG A 41 1.44 -1.19 7.16
N TYR A 42 0.50 -0.27 6.96
CA TYR A 42 -0.88 -0.41 7.40
C TYR A 42 -1.51 -1.70 6.85
N ILE A 43 -1.24 -2.08 5.61
CA ILE A 43 -1.83 -3.29 5.02
C ILE A 43 -1.08 -4.56 5.49
N SER A 44 0.25 -4.53 5.55
CA SER A 44 1.09 -5.69 5.93
C SER A 44 1.02 -6.08 7.41
N GLU A 45 0.68 -5.14 8.31
CA GLU A 45 0.50 -5.43 9.75
C GLU A 45 -0.63 -6.43 10.04
N VAL A 46 -1.59 -6.56 9.12
CA VAL A 46 -2.74 -7.44 9.30
C VAL A 46 -2.44 -8.80 8.72
N LYS A 47 -2.65 -9.86 9.51
CA LYS A 47 -2.49 -11.26 9.05
C LYS A 47 -3.75 -11.84 8.41
N LYS A 48 -4.94 -11.31 8.74
CA LYS A 48 -6.23 -11.81 8.24
C LYS A 48 -6.53 -11.24 6.86
N ASP A 49 -6.66 -12.09 5.85
CA ASP A 49 -6.85 -11.66 4.46
C ASP A 49 -8.13 -10.85 4.24
N GLU A 50 -9.24 -11.19 4.90
CA GLU A 50 -10.47 -10.40 4.85
C GLU A 50 -10.25 -8.95 5.30
N THR A 51 -9.44 -8.76 6.35
CA THR A 51 -9.13 -7.42 6.87
C THR A 51 -8.12 -6.71 5.97
N LYS A 52 -7.16 -7.42 5.36
CA LYS A 52 -6.28 -6.84 4.33
C LYS A 52 -7.08 -6.30 3.16
N LEU A 53 -8.02 -7.07 2.62
CA LEU A 53 -8.90 -6.65 1.52
C LEU A 53 -9.68 -5.38 1.89
N ARG A 54 -10.28 -5.32 3.08
CA ARG A 54 -10.96 -4.10 3.55
C ARG A 54 -10.03 -2.88 3.63
N ARG A 55 -8.78 -3.07 4.06
CA ARG A 55 -7.78 -1.98 4.11
C ARG A 55 -7.37 -1.51 2.70
N ILE A 56 -7.23 -2.44 1.75
CA ILE A 56 -6.96 -2.13 0.34
C ILE A 56 -8.12 -1.35 -0.28
N GLU A 57 -9.37 -1.78 -0.06
CA GLU A 57 -10.55 -1.06 -0.58
C GLU A 57 -10.69 0.34 0.04
N LYS A 58 -10.40 0.48 1.34
CA LYS A 58 -10.32 1.80 1.98
C LYS A 58 -9.24 2.68 1.32
N MET A 59 -8.05 2.13 1.10
CA MET A 59 -6.96 2.85 0.45
C MET A 59 -7.36 3.32 -0.95
N LYS A 60 -7.93 2.45 -1.79
CA LYS A 60 -8.44 2.81 -3.12
C LYS A 60 -9.43 3.98 -3.04
N ALA A 61 -10.40 3.90 -2.14
CA ALA A 61 -11.40 4.94 -1.97
C ALA A 61 -10.79 6.27 -1.49
N ASP A 62 -9.74 6.24 -0.66
CA ASP A 62 -9.05 7.45 -0.20
C ASP A 62 -8.17 8.04 -1.30
N LEU A 63 -7.50 7.21 -2.10
CA LEU A 63 -6.68 7.64 -3.24
C LEU A 63 -7.50 8.33 -4.33
N LEU A 64 -8.76 7.90 -4.55
CA LEU A 64 -9.67 8.50 -5.53
C LEU A 64 -10.29 9.83 -5.08
N LYS A 65 -10.05 10.25 -3.82
CA LYS A 65 -10.49 11.54 -3.28
C LYS A 65 -9.39 12.61 -3.29
N LEU A 66 -8.16 12.23 -3.62
CA LEU A 66 -7.00 13.12 -3.73
C LEU A 66 -7.02 13.88 -5.05
#